data_AF-A0A9D8RGR8-F1
#
_entry.id   AF-A0A9D8RGR8-F1
#
_cell.length_a   1.000
_cell.length_b   1.000
_cell.length_c   1.000
_cell.angle_alpha   90.00
_cell.angle_beta   90.00
_cell.angle_gamma   90.00
#
_symmetry.space_group_name_H-M   'P 1'
#
loop_
_entity.id
_entity.type
_entity.pdbx_description
1 polymer ?
#
loop_
_entity_poly.entity_id
_entity_poly.type
_entity_poly.pdbx_seq_one_letter_code
_entity_poly.pdbx_strand_id
1 'polypeptide(L)'
;GNPTYGVSLFNDWDGNMVMYVKSLATAYFGYDEFDFGLYDPDTGKFHDCLDPDGPYMYTLKFINKLNQKGLVDPDSMTQKYNGMSEDYQNGTAFWNIFNWMASGTYNSENHTSAGKAMYPVCPKDAHPIVYGQSVYGGNRLWTIGAQTAYPELCMAIINWFSTPEGFMTTQYGPRGVTWDIKNGKTYFTDLGKLTSADSKTNMPAPYKGTYGDGAFQINNITWSSDAYNPLTTSETYNKISWESEQLPPQTDIEKRWRDWAKASTPDKYMQTTNYRVSPGSLYTGAGVPDDLSMKWNQVAECVKTETWNAIYAKNDAEFDSIVKKMIKDAKSYGYDECCEHTRKQAEKRFAAEKQARGVK
;
A
#
# COMPACT_ATOMS: atom_id res chain seq x y z
N GLY A 1 -23.67 22.57 2.52
CA GLY A 1 -22.57 21.75 1.97
C GLY A 1 -23.14 20.42 1.57
N ASN A 2 -22.44 19.68 0.72
CA ASN A 2 -22.78 18.27 0.44
C ASN A 2 -22.67 17.45 1.73
N PRO A 3 -23.41 16.33 1.87
CA PRO A 3 -23.21 15.39 2.96
C PRO A 3 -21.74 14.98 3.05
N THR A 4 -21.23 14.77 4.26
CA THR A 4 -19.85 14.33 4.49
C THR A 4 -19.85 13.11 5.39
N TYR A 5 -18.89 12.21 5.17
CA TYR A 5 -18.79 10.91 5.82
C TYR A 5 -17.45 10.78 6.55
N GLY A 6 -17.40 9.90 7.55
CA GLY A 6 -16.12 9.52 8.16
C GLY A 6 -15.26 8.72 7.17
N VAL A 7 -15.90 7.81 6.42
CA VAL A 7 -15.24 6.92 5.47
C VAL A 7 -16.09 6.68 4.23
N SER A 8 -15.44 6.63 3.06
CA SER A 8 -15.98 6.10 1.81
C SER A 8 -15.19 4.85 1.42
N LEU A 9 -15.88 3.76 1.08
CA LEU A 9 -15.32 2.45 0.71
C LEU A 9 -15.71 2.08 -0.73
N PHE A 10 -15.15 1.00 -1.26
CA PHE A 10 -15.54 0.42 -2.55
C PHE A 10 -15.24 -1.09 -2.56
N ASN A 11 -15.81 -1.83 -3.53
CA ASN A 11 -15.76 -3.30 -3.56
C ASN A 11 -14.88 -3.92 -4.67
N ASP A 12 -14.28 -3.10 -5.56
CA ASP A 12 -13.52 -3.61 -6.72
C ASP A 12 -12.31 -4.47 -6.37
N TRP A 13 -11.77 -4.29 -5.18
CA TRP A 13 -10.54 -4.95 -4.73
C TRP A 13 -10.79 -5.99 -3.64
N ASP A 14 -12.05 -6.34 -3.42
CA ASP A 14 -12.39 -7.45 -2.56
C ASP A 14 -11.80 -8.73 -3.14
N GLY A 15 -11.10 -9.49 -2.28
CA GLY A 15 -10.49 -10.77 -2.64
C GLY A 15 -11.30 -11.92 -2.07
N ASN A 16 -10.67 -12.72 -1.21
CA ASN A 16 -11.38 -13.70 -0.38
C ASN A 16 -12.16 -13.06 0.78
N MET A 17 -11.91 -11.77 1.03
CA MET A 17 -12.44 -10.96 2.12
C MET A 17 -12.64 -9.51 1.62
N VAL A 18 -13.48 -8.74 2.31
CA VAL A 18 -13.72 -7.31 1.98
C VAL A 18 -12.46 -6.50 2.24
N MET A 19 -12.04 -5.72 1.24
CA MET A 19 -10.72 -5.10 1.18
C MET A 19 -10.46 -4.12 2.31
N TYR A 20 -11.40 -3.23 2.60
CA TYR A 20 -11.23 -2.27 3.68
C TYR A 20 -11.23 -2.92 5.06
N VAL A 21 -11.95 -4.03 5.24
CA VAL A 21 -12.02 -4.74 6.52
C VAL A 21 -10.68 -5.42 6.83
N LYS A 22 -10.14 -6.19 5.86
CA LYS A 22 -8.83 -6.85 6.00
C LYS A 22 -7.67 -5.84 6.06
N SER A 23 -7.72 -4.80 5.25
CA SER A 23 -6.64 -3.80 5.20
C SER A 23 -6.64 -2.90 6.45
N LEU A 24 -7.81 -2.64 7.06
CA LEU A 24 -7.87 -2.00 8.37
C LEU A 24 -7.23 -2.89 9.44
N ALA A 25 -7.41 -4.22 9.36
CA ALA A 25 -6.75 -5.14 10.29
C ALA A 25 -5.23 -5.10 10.10
N THR A 26 -4.75 -5.02 8.86
CA THR A 26 -3.34 -4.81 8.54
C THR A 26 -2.80 -3.48 9.06
N ALA A 27 -3.54 -2.38 8.88
CA ALA A 27 -3.12 -1.06 9.35
C ALA A 27 -3.17 -0.91 10.88
N TYR A 28 -4.08 -1.63 11.57
CA TYR A 28 -4.24 -1.50 13.01
C TYR A 28 -3.40 -2.51 13.78
N PHE A 29 -3.42 -3.79 13.38
CA PHE A 29 -2.69 -4.84 14.07
C PHE A 29 -1.32 -5.12 13.44
N GLY A 30 -1.06 -4.76 12.19
CA GLY A 30 0.20 -5.13 11.54
C GLY A 30 0.25 -6.59 11.10
N TYR A 31 -0.91 -7.20 10.89
CA TYR A 31 -1.03 -8.54 10.34
C TYR A 31 -1.27 -8.47 8.85
N ASP A 32 -0.48 -9.22 8.09
CA ASP A 32 -0.56 -9.20 6.64
C ASP A 32 -1.79 -9.97 6.16
N GLU A 33 -2.39 -9.53 5.06
CA GLU A 33 -3.45 -10.31 4.43
C GLU A 33 -2.89 -11.67 4.00
N PHE A 34 -3.64 -12.74 4.28
CA PHE A 34 -3.25 -14.07 3.84
C PHE A 34 -4.49 -14.95 3.58
N ASP A 35 -4.87 -15.07 2.30
CA ASP A 35 -6.02 -15.84 1.82
C ASP A 35 -7.32 -15.58 2.62
N PHE A 36 -7.74 -16.51 3.49
CA PHE A 36 -8.94 -16.41 4.34
C PHE A 36 -8.64 -15.94 5.76
N GLY A 37 -7.68 -15.04 5.92
CA GLY A 37 -7.33 -14.53 7.24
C GLY A 37 -6.18 -13.53 7.23
N LEU A 38 -5.62 -13.35 8.42
CA LEU A 38 -4.56 -12.39 8.70
C LEU A 38 -3.38 -13.13 9.33
N TYR A 39 -2.19 -12.90 8.79
CA TYR A 39 -0.93 -13.54 9.20
C TYR A 39 -0.09 -12.60 10.07
N ASP A 40 0.29 -13.06 11.25
CA ASP A 40 1.22 -12.35 12.13
C ASP A 40 2.68 -12.64 11.74
N PRO A 41 3.43 -11.67 11.18
CA PRO A 41 4.81 -11.89 10.76
C PRO A 41 5.78 -12.08 11.94
N ASP A 42 5.43 -11.65 13.15
CA ASP A 42 6.29 -11.82 14.31
C ASP A 42 6.28 -13.27 14.79
N THR A 43 5.08 -13.85 14.88
CA THR A 43 4.85 -15.16 15.51
C THR A 43 4.60 -16.30 14.51
N GLY A 44 4.29 -15.97 13.25
CA GLY A 44 3.82 -16.92 12.25
C GLY A 44 2.37 -17.34 12.44
N LYS A 45 1.65 -16.77 13.42
CA LYS A 45 0.27 -17.14 13.73
C LYS A 45 -0.66 -16.70 12.61
N PHE A 46 -1.44 -17.65 12.10
CA PHE A 46 -2.55 -17.36 11.21
C PHE A 46 -3.83 -17.14 12.02
N HIS A 47 -4.53 -16.05 11.74
CA HIS A 47 -5.84 -15.72 12.30
C HIS A 47 -6.91 -15.88 11.23
N ASP A 48 -7.72 -16.93 11.36
CA ASP A 48 -8.86 -17.21 10.50
C ASP A 48 -9.81 -16.00 10.44
N CYS A 49 -10.25 -15.58 9.25
CA CYS A 49 -11.07 -14.37 9.09
C CYS A 49 -12.44 -14.43 9.79
N LEU A 50 -12.94 -15.65 10.05
CA LEU A 50 -14.21 -15.90 10.73
C LEU A 50 -14.05 -16.28 12.20
N ASP A 51 -12.84 -16.12 12.76
CA ASP A 51 -12.62 -16.16 14.21
C ASP A 51 -13.41 -15.00 14.86
N PRO A 52 -14.41 -15.28 15.73
CA PRO A 52 -15.22 -14.23 16.36
C PRO A 52 -14.41 -13.20 17.14
N ASP A 53 -13.26 -13.61 17.69
CA ASP A 53 -12.35 -12.75 18.46
C ASP A 53 -11.15 -12.29 17.61
N GLY A 54 -11.19 -12.57 16.30
CA GLY A 54 -10.14 -12.32 15.35
C GLY A 54 -10.07 -10.87 14.86
N PRO A 55 -8.93 -10.48 14.25
CA PRO A 55 -8.69 -9.11 13.79
C PRO A 55 -9.67 -8.67 12.70
N TYR A 56 -10.12 -9.57 11.82
CA TYR A 56 -11.11 -9.26 10.78
C TYR A 56 -12.50 -8.95 11.36
N MET A 57 -12.97 -9.73 12.34
CA MET A 57 -14.25 -9.48 13.01
C MET A 57 -14.22 -8.21 13.84
N TYR A 58 -13.09 -7.90 14.48
CA TYR A 58 -12.88 -6.64 15.19
C TYR A 58 -13.04 -5.43 14.25
N THR A 59 -12.38 -5.45 13.09
CA THR A 59 -12.44 -4.32 12.14
C THR A 59 -13.79 -4.24 11.42
N LEU A 60 -14.44 -5.37 11.14
CA LEU A 60 -15.81 -5.42 10.63
C LEU A 60 -16.78 -4.75 11.61
N LYS A 61 -16.70 -5.09 12.90
CA LYS A 61 -17.53 -4.46 13.94
C LYS A 61 -17.26 -2.96 14.04
N PHE A 62 -16.00 -2.54 13.94
CA PHE A 62 -15.65 -1.11 13.94
C PHE A 62 -16.30 -0.37 12.76
N ILE A 63 -16.21 -0.89 11.54
CA ILE A 63 -16.83 -0.27 10.35
C ILE A 63 -18.36 -0.27 10.47
N ASN A 64 -18.97 -1.34 10.98
CA ASN A 64 -20.41 -1.34 11.27
C ASN A 64 -20.79 -0.27 12.31
N LYS A 65 -19.96 -0.02 13.33
CA LYS A 65 -20.20 1.06 14.29
C LYS A 65 -20.11 2.45 13.66
N LEU A 66 -19.29 2.64 12.63
CA LEU A 66 -19.31 3.85 11.82
C LEU A 66 -20.64 3.96 11.04
N ASN A 67 -21.10 2.87 10.43
CA ASN A 67 -22.39 2.84 9.72
C ASN A 67 -23.57 3.17 10.64
N GLN A 68 -23.65 2.56 11.83
CA GLN A 68 -24.69 2.85 12.83
C GLN A 68 -24.70 4.32 13.28
N LYS A 69 -23.59 5.04 13.11
CA LYS A 69 -23.44 6.48 13.40
C LYS A 69 -23.64 7.38 12.16
N GLY A 70 -23.97 6.82 11.00
CA GLY A 70 -24.11 7.56 9.74
C GLY A 70 -22.79 8.09 9.17
N LEU A 71 -21.66 7.44 9.50
CA LEU A 71 -20.32 7.86 9.10
C LEU A 71 -19.74 7.07 7.91
N VAL A 72 -20.44 6.04 7.44
CA VAL A 72 -20.08 5.32 6.22
C VAL A 72 -20.88 5.92 5.06
N ASP A 73 -20.20 6.21 3.95
CA ASP A 73 -20.85 6.64 2.73
C ASP A 73 -21.87 5.58 2.27
N PRO A 74 -23.17 5.92 2.12
CA PRO A 74 -24.21 4.99 1.68
C PRO A 74 -23.88 4.29 0.35
N ASP A 75 -23.11 4.91 -0.54
CA ASP A 75 -22.78 4.33 -1.85
C ASP A 75 -21.62 3.32 -1.77
N SER A 76 -20.97 3.14 -0.61
CA SER A 76 -19.79 2.26 -0.43
C SER A 76 -19.95 0.82 -0.96
N MET A 77 -21.14 0.21 -0.84
CA MET A 77 -21.38 -1.17 -1.32
C MET A 77 -21.49 -1.28 -2.84
N THR A 78 -21.90 -0.20 -3.53
CA THR A 78 -22.24 -0.21 -4.96
C THR A 78 -21.23 0.57 -5.80
N GLN A 79 -20.51 1.50 -5.18
CA GLN A 79 -19.53 2.33 -5.86
C GLN A 79 -18.22 1.60 -6.13
N LYS A 80 -17.43 2.24 -6.99
CA LYS A 80 -16.18 1.75 -7.56
C LYS A 80 -15.04 2.65 -7.12
N TYR A 81 -13.80 2.23 -7.36
CA TYR A 81 -12.61 2.98 -6.99
C TYR A 81 -12.70 4.48 -7.38
N ASN A 82 -13.20 4.79 -8.58
CA ASN A 82 -13.30 6.17 -9.04
C ASN A 82 -14.29 7.01 -8.21
N GLY A 83 -15.45 6.46 -7.83
CA GLY A 83 -16.43 7.16 -6.99
C GLY A 83 -15.84 7.50 -5.62
N MET A 84 -15.22 6.50 -4.99
CA MET A 84 -14.56 6.68 -3.69
C MET A 84 -13.41 7.69 -3.81
N SER A 85 -12.63 7.65 -4.89
CA SER A 85 -11.54 8.59 -5.13
C SER A 85 -12.04 10.04 -5.25
N GLU A 86 -13.19 10.25 -5.89
CA GLU A 86 -13.83 11.57 -5.97
C GLU A 86 -14.28 12.07 -4.58
N ASP A 87 -14.76 11.19 -3.70
CA ASP A 87 -15.13 11.57 -2.33
C ASP A 87 -13.94 12.10 -1.54
N TYR A 88 -12.80 11.43 -1.58
CA TYR A 88 -11.60 11.92 -0.89
C TYR A 88 -11.02 13.15 -1.58
N GLN A 89 -11.00 13.19 -2.91
CA GLN A 89 -10.54 14.36 -3.67
C GLN A 89 -11.35 15.61 -3.31
N ASN A 90 -12.66 15.49 -3.15
CA ASN A 90 -13.55 16.61 -2.83
C ASN A 90 -13.65 16.90 -1.31
N GLY A 91 -13.08 16.05 -0.46
CA GLY A 91 -13.19 16.15 0.99
C GLY A 91 -14.60 15.82 1.53
N THR A 92 -15.32 14.96 0.81
CA THR A 92 -16.61 14.36 1.24
C THR A 92 -16.36 13.25 2.27
N ALA A 93 -15.23 12.56 2.22
CA ALA A 93 -14.77 11.58 3.22
C ALA A 93 -13.47 12.03 3.90
N PHE A 94 -13.26 11.66 5.17
CA PHE A 94 -12.17 12.23 5.99
C PHE A 94 -11.08 11.25 6.43
N TRP A 95 -11.32 9.94 6.38
CA TRP A 95 -10.35 8.94 6.83
C TRP A 95 -10.23 7.80 5.82
N ASN A 96 -9.00 7.49 5.41
CA ASN A 96 -8.67 6.33 4.59
C ASN A 96 -7.42 5.64 5.16
N ILE A 97 -7.36 4.32 5.05
CA ILE A 97 -6.20 3.50 5.42
C ILE A 97 -5.04 3.60 4.41
N PHE A 98 -5.33 4.02 3.18
CA PHE A 98 -4.34 4.23 2.12
C PHE A 98 -4.02 5.72 1.97
N ASN A 99 -2.81 6.12 2.32
CA ASN A 99 -2.36 7.52 2.23
C ASN A 99 -2.50 8.11 0.82
N TRP A 100 -2.24 7.30 -0.21
CA TRP A 100 -2.28 7.70 -1.60
C TRP A 100 -3.71 7.88 -2.13
N MET A 101 -4.71 7.20 -1.54
CA MET A 101 -6.14 7.41 -1.85
C MET A 101 -6.75 8.61 -1.12
N ALA A 102 -6.16 9.03 0.00
CA ALA A 102 -6.61 10.20 0.77
C ALA A 102 -5.68 11.40 0.57
N SER A 103 -4.59 11.51 1.34
CA SER A 103 -3.68 12.64 1.24
C SER A 103 -3.11 12.85 -0.18
N GLY A 104 -2.88 11.77 -0.93
CA GLY A 104 -2.37 11.82 -2.30
C GLY A 104 -3.35 12.40 -3.32
N THR A 105 -4.66 12.34 -3.05
CA THR A 105 -5.71 12.90 -3.92
C THR A 105 -6.24 14.23 -3.39
N TYR A 106 -6.28 14.40 -2.06
CA TYR A 106 -6.86 15.57 -1.41
C TYR A 106 -5.89 16.75 -1.28
N ASN A 107 -4.60 16.55 -0.98
CA ASN A 107 -3.68 17.65 -0.60
C ASN A 107 -3.17 18.45 -1.81
N SER A 108 -4.08 19.01 -2.61
CA SER A 108 -3.77 19.95 -3.68
C SER A 108 -3.29 21.30 -3.14
N GLU A 109 -2.63 22.10 -4.00
CA GLU A 109 -2.26 23.48 -3.68
C GLU A 109 -3.49 24.31 -3.25
N ASN A 110 -4.63 24.12 -3.92
CA ASN A 110 -5.89 24.79 -3.58
C ASN A 110 -6.38 24.44 -2.17
N HIS A 111 -6.36 23.16 -1.79
CA HIS A 111 -6.82 22.73 -0.47
C HIS A 111 -5.86 23.17 0.64
N THR A 112 -4.57 22.93 0.45
CA THR A 112 -3.55 23.24 1.45
C THR A 112 -3.42 24.75 1.69
N SER A 113 -3.50 25.57 0.63
CA SER A 113 -3.55 27.04 0.72
C SER A 113 -4.82 27.55 1.41
N ALA A 114 -5.92 26.80 1.31
CA ALA A 114 -7.16 27.06 2.06
C ALA A 114 -7.13 26.52 3.50
N GLY A 115 -5.97 26.05 3.98
CA GLY A 115 -5.80 25.51 5.34
C GLY A 115 -6.42 24.12 5.54
N LYS A 116 -6.66 23.36 4.46
CA LYS A 116 -7.26 22.03 4.49
C LYS A 116 -6.27 20.98 3.99
N ALA A 117 -6.06 19.94 4.77
CA ALA A 117 -5.19 18.83 4.39
C ALA A 117 -5.56 17.56 5.17
N MET A 118 -5.21 16.41 4.60
CA MET A 118 -5.22 15.10 5.26
C MET A 118 -3.78 14.66 5.52
N TYR A 119 -3.51 14.27 6.76
CA TYR A 119 -2.21 13.74 7.17
C TYR A 119 -2.41 12.48 8.01
N PRO A 120 -1.42 11.57 8.05
CA PRO A 120 -1.55 10.36 8.83
C PRO A 120 -1.62 10.66 10.33
N VAL A 121 -2.39 9.82 11.02
CA VAL A 121 -2.49 9.75 12.47
C VAL A 121 -2.52 8.28 12.83
N CYS A 122 -1.53 7.82 13.60
CA CYS A 122 -1.46 6.43 14.06
C CYS A 122 -2.03 6.35 15.49
N PRO A 123 -3.09 5.54 15.73
CA PRO A 123 -3.55 5.27 17.09
C PRO A 123 -2.42 4.67 17.94
N LYS A 124 -2.36 5.03 19.23
CA LYS A 124 -1.26 4.59 20.12
C LYS A 124 -1.13 3.07 20.23
N ASP A 125 -2.26 2.37 20.21
CA ASP A 125 -2.31 0.91 20.36
C ASP A 125 -2.17 0.19 19.01
N ALA A 126 -2.18 0.93 17.90
CA ALA A 126 -1.97 0.35 16.58
C ALA A 126 -0.50 0.01 16.36
N HIS A 127 -0.28 -1.07 15.61
CA HIS A 127 1.03 -1.54 15.18
C HIS A 127 1.02 -1.76 13.66
N PRO A 128 0.90 -0.70 12.82
CA PRO A 128 0.84 -0.87 11.37
C PRO A 128 1.96 -1.75 10.82
N ILE A 129 1.65 -2.51 9.76
CA ILE A 129 2.67 -3.32 9.09
C ILE A 129 3.61 -2.43 8.27
N VAL A 130 4.89 -2.79 8.27
CA VAL A 130 5.92 -2.26 7.38
C VAL A 130 6.58 -3.44 6.70
N TYR A 131 6.67 -3.39 5.37
CA TYR A 131 7.36 -4.41 4.61
C TYR A 131 8.87 -4.12 4.61
N GLY A 132 9.65 -5.03 5.20
CA GLY A 132 11.09 -4.90 5.29
C GLY A 132 11.77 -5.08 3.94
N GLN A 133 12.97 -4.49 3.79
CA GLN A 133 13.81 -4.77 2.63
C GLN A 133 14.19 -6.25 2.59
N SER A 134 14.05 -6.86 1.42
CA SER A 134 14.38 -8.26 1.19
C SER A 134 15.87 -8.42 0.85
N VAL A 135 16.56 -9.32 1.53
CA VAL A 135 17.94 -9.73 1.17
C VAL A 135 18.00 -10.55 -0.13
N TYR A 136 16.85 -10.96 -0.66
CA TYR A 136 16.72 -11.73 -1.89
C TYR A 136 16.30 -10.89 -3.11
N GLY A 137 16.20 -9.56 -2.95
CA GLY A 137 15.67 -8.67 -3.99
C GLY A 137 14.14 -8.54 -3.96
N GLY A 138 13.58 -7.85 -4.95
CA GLY A 138 12.14 -7.57 -5.05
C GLY A 138 11.31 -8.70 -5.70
N ASN A 139 9.99 -8.53 -5.72
CA ASN A 139 9.04 -9.49 -6.32
C ASN A 139 8.81 -9.29 -7.83
N ARG A 140 9.48 -8.31 -8.46
CA ARG A 140 9.36 -8.00 -9.88
C ARG A 140 10.56 -8.56 -10.65
N LEU A 141 10.41 -9.77 -11.18
CA LEU A 141 11.47 -10.44 -11.94
C LEU A 141 11.72 -9.76 -13.29
N TRP A 142 12.99 -9.57 -13.64
CA TRP A 142 13.40 -9.20 -15.00
C TRP A 142 13.61 -10.47 -15.82
N THR A 143 13.02 -10.53 -17.02
CA THR A 143 13.14 -11.69 -17.91
C THR A 143 13.47 -11.24 -19.34
N ILE A 144 14.22 -12.08 -20.04
CA ILE A 144 14.53 -11.90 -21.46
C ILE A 144 13.81 -13.00 -22.23
N GLY A 145 12.98 -12.61 -23.21
CA GLY A 145 12.23 -13.57 -24.00
C GLY A 145 13.14 -14.51 -24.77
N ALA A 146 12.88 -15.82 -24.71
CA ALA A 146 13.73 -16.86 -25.28
C ALA A 146 13.93 -16.76 -26.81
N GLN A 147 13.09 -15.98 -27.50
CA GLN A 147 13.12 -15.81 -28.96
C GLN A 147 13.78 -14.50 -29.40
N THR A 148 14.31 -13.68 -28.48
CA THR A 148 15.00 -12.46 -28.89
C THR A 148 16.23 -12.79 -29.74
N ALA A 149 16.43 -12.05 -30.83
CA ALA A 149 17.64 -12.13 -31.63
C ALA A 149 18.85 -11.48 -30.93
N TYR A 150 18.62 -10.71 -29.86
CA TYR A 150 19.65 -9.90 -29.19
C TYR A 150 19.67 -10.07 -27.67
N PRO A 151 19.82 -11.31 -27.14
CA PRO A 151 19.76 -11.55 -25.70
C PRO A 151 20.87 -10.82 -24.93
N GLU A 152 22.07 -10.72 -25.52
CA GLU A 152 23.21 -10.01 -24.95
C GLU A 152 22.97 -8.50 -24.85
N LEU A 153 22.34 -7.88 -25.85
CA LEU A 153 21.98 -6.46 -25.81
C LEU A 153 20.90 -6.19 -24.78
N CYS A 154 19.88 -7.04 -24.69
CA CYS A 154 18.88 -6.96 -23.63
C CYS A 154 19.54 -7.03 -22.24
N MET A 155 20.50 -7.93 -22.04
CA MET A 155 21.24 -8.04 -20.79
C MET A 155 22.12 -6.81 -20.52
N ALA A 156 22.79 -6.26 -21.55
CA ALA A 156 23.59 -5.04 -21.41
C ALA A 156 22.73 -3.84 -20.97
N ILE A 157 21.51 -3.73 -21.48
CA ILE A 157 20.55 -2.69 -21.08
C ILE A 157 20.13 -2.87 -19.62
N ILE A 158 19.77 -4.10 -19.19
CA ILE A 158 19.43 -4.40 -17.79
C ILE A 158 20.62 -4.12 -16.87
N ASN A 159 21.83 -4.49 -17.29
CA ASN A 159 23.05 -4.21 -16.54
C ASN A 159 23.28 -2.70 -16.38
N TRP A 160 23.04 -1.91 -17.43
CA TRP A 160 23.12 -0.45 -17.34
C TRP A 160 22.07 0.12 -16.38
N PHE A 161 20.81 -0.34 -16.44
CA PHE A 161 19.77 0.04 -15.44
C PHE A 161 20.15 -0.32 -14.01
N SER A 162 21.04 -1.30 -13.84
CA SER A 162 21.53 -1.76 -12.53
C SER A 162 22.77 -0.98 -12.06
N THR A 163 23.28 -0.02 -12.84
CA THR A 163 24.27 0.94 -12.36
C THR A 163 23.59 2.05 -11.53
N PRO A 164 24.32 2.70 -10.60
CA PRO A 164 23.76 3.83 -9.84
C PRO A 164 23.22 4.96 -10.72
N GLU A 165 23.94 5.32 -11.79
CA GLU A 165 23.50 6.35 -12.73
C GLU A 165 22.33 5.90 -13.60
N GLY A 166 22.34 4.64 -14.06
CA GLY A 166 21.24 4.09 -14.83
C GLY A 166 19.94 4.04 -14.02
N PHE A 167 20.01 3.62 -12.75
CA PHE A 167 18.85 3.66 -11.86
C PHE A 167 18.30 5.08 -11.73
N MET A 168 19.15 6.03 -11.35
CA MET A 168 18.77 7.44 -11.22
C MET A 168 18.20 8.00 -12.53
N THR A 169 18.75 7.62 -13.67
CA THR A 169 18.26 8.06 -14.98
C THR A 169 16.88 7.51 -15.31
N THR A 170 16.62 6.23 -15.03
CA THR A 170 15.31 5.63 -15.29
C THR A 170 14.22 6.20 -14.38
N GLN A 171 14.55 6.55 -13.13
CA GLN A 171 13.60 7.08 -12.16
C GLN A 171 13.36 8.59 -12.31
N TYR A 172 14.41 9.35 -12.60
CA TYR A 172 14.41 10.81 -12.45
C TYR A 172 14.85 11.56 -13.70
N GLY A 173 15.18 10.87 -14.79
CA GLY A 173 15.63 11.48 -16.04
C GLY A 173 17.14 11.72 -16.10
N PRO A 174 17.67 12.34 -17.16
CA PRO A 174 19.10 12.44 -17.37
C PRO A 174 19.83 13.31 -16.33
N ARG A 175 21.00 12.84 -15.87
CA ARG A 175 21.89 13.63 -15.01
C ARG A 175 22.30 14.95 -15.68
N GLY A 176 22.38 16.01 -14.90
CA GLY A 176 22.69 17.37 -15.36
C GLY A 176 21.51 18.06 -16.05
N VAL A 177 20.43 17.33 -16.34
CA VAL A 177 19.20 17.88 -16.95
C VAL A 177 18.12 17.99 -15.89
N THR A 178 17.77 16.91 -15.22
CA THR A 178 16.72 16.87 -14.21
C THR A 178 17.28 16.74 -12.79
N TRP A 179 18.42 16.07 -12.59
CA TRP A 179 19.05 15.97 -11.28
C TRP A 179 20.57 16.04 -11.39
N ASP A 180 21.24 16.41 -10.31
CA ASP A 180 22.71 16.28 -10.20
C ASP A 180 23.13 16.11 -8.74
N ILE A 181 24.44 16.04 -8.49
CA ILE A 181 25.04 15.88 -7.18
C ILE A 181 25.94 17.09 -6.88
N LYS A 182 25.70 17.72 -5.74
CA LYS A 182 26.52 18.81 -5.21
C LYS A 182 26.92 18.48 -3.78
N ASN A 183 28.20 18.60 -3.47
CA ASN A 183 28.76 18.28 -2.14
C ASN A 183 28.39 16.87 -1.65
N GLY A 184 28.33 15.89 -2.57
CA GLY A 184 28.00 14.50 -2.24
C GLY A 184 26.53 14.26 -1.86
N LYS A 185 25.63 15.19 -2.21
CA LYS A 185 24.18 15.12 -2.02
C LYS A 185 23.47 15.39 -3.33
N THR A 186 22.40 14.66 -3.58
CA THR A 186 21.54 14.73 -4.77
C THR A 186 20.60 15.91 -4.66
N TYR A 187 20.29 16.54 -5.80
CA TYR A 187 19.25 17.56 -5.88
C TYR A 187 18.59 17.56 -7.26
N PHE A 188 17.32 17.95 -7.32
CA PHE A 188 16.69 18.28 -8.60
C PHE A 188 17.16 19.64 -9.11
N THR A 189 17.45 19.72 -10.41
CA THR A 189 17.57 20.99 -11.12
C THR A 189 16.20 21.70 -11.13
N ASP A 190 16.16 22.97 -11.55
CA ASP A 190 14.88 23.67 -11.67
C ASP A 190 13.92 22.97 -12.64
N LEU A 191 14.43 22.44 -13.75
CA LEU A 191 13.66 21.59 -14.66
C LEU A 191 13.21 20.29 -13.97
N GLY A 192 14.10 19.64 -13.22
CA GLY A 192 13.80 18.42 -12.47
C GLY A 192 12.65 18.55 -11.49
N LYS A 193 12.56 19.69 -10.80
CA LYS A 193 11.44 19.98 -9.89
C LYS A 193 10.11 20.02 -10.65
N LEU A 194 10.09 20.65 -11.83
CA LEU A 194 8.90 20.70 -12.67
C LEU A 194 8.52 19.31 -13.19
N THR A 195 9.48 18.55 -13.72
CA THR A 195 9.21 17.20 -14.27
C THR A 195 8.85 16.18 -13.19
N SER A 196 9.38 16.33 -11.98
CA SER A 196 9.06 15.50 -10.80
C SER A 196 7.62 15.73 -10.31
N ALA A 197 7.09 16.94 -10.51
CA ALA A 197 5.74 17.33 -10.14
C ALA A 197 4.70 17.04 -11.25
N ASP A 198 5.07 17.23 -12.52
CA ASP A 198 4.19 17.00 -13.67
C ASP A 198 4.95 16.35 -14.82
N SER A 199 4.56 15.11 -15.16
CA SER A 199 5.13 14.38 -16.29
C SER A 199 4.83 15.03 -17.65
N LYS A 200 3.84 15.95 -17.73
CA LYS A 200 3.53 16.69 -18.96
C LYS A 200 4.41 17.92 -19.16
N THR A 201 5.36 18.18 -18.27
CA THR A 201 6.36 19.25 -18.42
C THR A 201 7.13 19.06 -19.73
N ASN A 202 7.20 20.11 -20.56
CA ASN A 202 7.94 20.08 -21.82
C ASN A 202 9.46 20.04 -21.59
N MET A 203 10.15 19.17 -22.32
CA MET A 203 11.60 19.04 -22.26
C MET A 203 12.29 20.01 -23.24
N PRO A 204 13.34 20.73 -22.82
CA PRO A 204 14.07 21.66 -23.69
C PRO A 204 15.00 20.91 -24.66
N ALA A 205 15.49 21.62 -25.69
CA ALA A 205 16.50 21.09 -26.59
C ALA A 205 17.74 20.57 -25.81
N PRO A 206 18.35 19.44 -26.22
CA PRO A 206 18.11 18.69 -27.45
C PRO A 206 16.92 17.71 -27.42
N TYR A 207 16.21 17.62 -26.29
CA TYR A 207 15.04 16.76 -26.14
C TYR A 207 13.81 17.36 -26.83
N LYS A 208 12.81 16.52 -27.12
CA LYS A 208 11.54 16.92 -27.74
C LYS A 208 10.39 16.24 -27.00
N GLY A 209 9.24 16.89 -26.95
CA GLY A 209 8.05 16.40 -26.25
C GLY A 209 8.06 16.71 -24.76
N THR A 210 7.22 16.00 -24.03
CA THR A 210 7.09 16.08 -22.57
C THR A 210 8.06 15.11 -21.88
N TYR A 211 8.30 15.31 -20.58
CA TYR A 211 9.09 14.37 -19.78
C TYR A 211 8.50 12.95 -19.82
N GLY A 212 7.17 12.84 -19.75
CA GLY A 212 6.43 11.59 -19.80
C GLY A 212 6.62 10.82 -21.12
N ASP A 213 6.80 11.52 -22.24
CA ASP A 213 7.05 10.89 -23.55
C ASP A 213 8.38 10.10 -23.58
N GLY A 214 9.37 10.55 -22.80
CA GLY A 214 10.67 9.89 -22.66
C GLY A 214 10.84 9.09 -21.37
N ALA A 215 9.86 9.11 -20.48
CA ALA A 215 9.93 8.44 -19.19
C ALA A 215 9.95 6.92 -19.36
N PHE A 216 10.63 6.23 -18.44
CA PHE A 216 10.79 4.80 -18.49
C PHE A 216 9.44 4.09 -18.25
N GLN A 217 8.94 3.39 -19.28
CA GLN A 217 7.60 2.78 -19.25
C GLN A 217 7.59 1.35 -18.66
N ILE A 218 8.75 0.76 -18.42
CA ILE A 218 8.83 -0.56 -17.79
C ILE A 218 8.54 -0.38 -16.30
N ASN A 219 7.43 -0.95 -15.83
CA ASN A 219 7.03 -0.93 -14.42
C ASN A 219 7.87 -1.91 -13.57
N ASN A 220 9.19 -1.79 -13.63
CA ASN A 220 10.14 -2.62 -12.87
C ASN A 220 11.37 -1.80 -12.43
N ILE A 221 12.02 -2.22 -11.36
CA ILE A 221 13.19 -1.56 -10.76
C ILE A 221 14.34 -2.57 -10.59
N THR A 222 15.57 -2.10 -10.60
CA THR A 222 16.79 -2.92 -10.41
C THR A 222 17.36 -2.81 -9.00
N TRP A 223 17.08 -1.71 -8.30
CA TRP A 223 17.41 -1.48 -6.89
C TRP A 223 16.16 -1.12 -6.10
N SER A 224 16.17 -1.38 -4.79
CA SER A 224 15.21 -0.73 -3.89
C SER A 224 15.47 0.78 -3.92
N SER A 225 14.40 1.59 -3.99
CA SER A 225 14.51 3.05 -3.88
C SER A 225 15.20 3.46 -2.58
N ASP A 226 15.00 2.71 -1.50
CA ASP A 226 15.60 3.01 -0.20
C ASP A 226 16.98 2.38 0.00
N ALA A 227 17.57 1.77 -1.04
CA ALA A 227 18.97 1.36 -1.01
C ALA A 227 19.91 2.57 -1.07
N TYR A 228 21.07 2.45 -0.43
CA TYR A 228 22.12 3.47 -0.49
C TYR A 228 22.55 3.74 -1.94
N ASN A 229 22.60 5.03 -2.31
CA ASN A 229 23.11 5.48 -3.60
C ASN A 229 24.62 5.75 -3.48
N PRO A 230 25.49 4.92 -4.06
CA PRO A 230 26.93 5.05 -3.94
C PRO A 230 27.52 6.25 -4.70
N LEU A 231 26.72 6.97 -5.49
CA LEU A 231 27.14 8.26 -6.06
C LEU A 231 27.17 9.39 -5.01
N THR A 232 26.55 9.17 -3.85
CA THR A 232 26.39 10.15 -2.78
C THR A 232 27.23 9.75 -1.57
N THR A 233 27.22 10.59 -0.53
CA THR A 233 27.90 10.30 0.74
C THR A 233 27.03 9.58 1.76
N SER A 234 25.70 9.71 1.67
CA SER A 234 24.79 9.30 2.75
C SER A 234 23.31 9.25 2.34
N GLU A 235 22.98 9.28 1.04
CA GLU A 235 21.59 9.29 0.58
C GLU A 235 21.19 7.96 -0.06
N THR A 236 19.88 7.70 -0.10
CA THR A 236 19.31 6.59 -0.85
C THR A 236 18.94 7.04 -2.25
N TYR A 237 18.52 6.11 -3.10
CA TYR A 237 17.94 6.48 -4.39
C TYR A 237 16.58 7.18 -4.26
N ASN A 238 15.92 7.14 -3.10
CA ASN A 238 14.58 7.68 -2.91
C ASN A 238 14.64 9.20 -2.71
N LYS A 239 14.11 9.96 -3.69
CA LYS A 239 14.02 11.42 -3.64
C LYS A 239 13.41 11.98 -2.36
N ILE A 240 12.48 11.26 -1.72
CA ILE A 240 11.81 11.70 -0.49
C ILE A 240 12.79 11.80 0.68
N SER A 241 13.91 11.07 0.63
CA SER A 241 14.95 11.07 1.66
C SER A 241 16.07 12.08 1.41
N TRP A 242 16.16 12.65 0.20
CA TRP A 242 17.24 13.58 -0.15
C TRP A 242 17.15 14.84 0.70
N GLU A 243 18.32 15.35 1.08
CA GLU A 243 18.42 16.56 1.91
C GLU A 243 17.83 17.78 1.19
N SER A 244 18.01 17.87 -0.13
CA SER A 244 17.44 18.94 -0.97
C SER A 244 15.92 18.98 -0.97
N GLU A 245 15.29 17.83 -0.74
CA GLU A 245 13.83 17.66 -0.75
C GLU A 245 13.23 17.79 0.66
N GLN A 246 14.05 17.93 1.70
CA GLN A 246 13.60 18.23 3.07
C GLN A 246 13.27 19.72 3.23
N LEU A 247 12.22 20.17 2.53
CA LEU A 247 11.80 21.56 2.53
C LEU A 247 11.13 21.97 3.86
N PRO A 248 11.22 23.26 4.26
CA PRO A 248 10.38 23.81 5.33
C PRO A 248 8.89 23.64 4.98
N PRO A 249 7.97 23.70 5.97
CA PRO A 249 6.55 23.65 5.68
C PRO A 249 6.17 24.77 4.70
N GLN A 250 5.38 24.44 3.68
CA GLN A 250 4.95 25.36 2.63
C GLN A 250 3.62 26.05 2.97
N THR A 251 2.84 25.49 3.91
CA THR A 251 1.55 26.04 4.34
C THR A 251 1.41 26.00 5.86
N ASP A 252 0.54 26.83 6.41
CA ASP A 252 0.25 26.86 7.86
C ASP A 252 -0.36 25.54 8.36
N ILE A 253 -1.19 24.88 7.54
CA ILE A 253 -1.78 23.59 7.90
C ILE A 253 -0.72 22.49 7.96
N GLU A 254 0.25 22.51 7.04
CA GLU A 254 1.39 21.61 7.09
C GLU A 254 2.26 21.88 8.32
N LYS A 255 2.59 23.15 8.57
CA LYS A 255 3.36 23.55 9.76
C LYS A 255 2.68 23.04 11.03
N ARG A 256 1.37 23.24 11.16
CA ARG A 256 0.58 22.77 12.30
C ARG A 256 0.66 21.26 12.48
N TRP A 257 0.56 20.48 11.39
CA TRP A 257 0.70 19.03 11.46
C TRP A 257 2.12 18.63 11.87
N ARG A 258 3.16 19.21 11.27
CA ARG A 258 4.57 18.93 11.62
C ARG A 258 4.86 19.24 13.09
N ASP A 259 4.35 20.35 13.61
CA ASP A 259 4.49 20.75 15.02
C ASP A 259 3.79 19.76 15.97
N TRP A 260 2.58 19.29 15.61
CA TRP A 260 1.84 18.29 16.39
C TRP A 260 2.51 16.90 16.34
N ALA A 261 2.85 16.44 15.13
CA ALA A 261 3.48 15.14 14.88
C ALA A 261 4.92 15.09 15.38
N LYS A 262 5.55 16.26 15.62
CA LYS A 262 6.98 16.43 15.93
C LYS A 262 7.86 15.74 14.88
N ALA A 263 7.44 15.81 13.63
CA ALA A 263 8.09 15.16 12.49
C ALA A 263 8.00 16.05 11.25
N SER A 264 9.06 16.03 10.43
CA SER A 264 9.09 16.84 9.21
C SER A 264 8.36 16.19 8.02
N THR A 265 8.09 14.89 8.08
CA THR A 265 7.39 14.12 7.03
C THR A 265 6.50 13.04 7.64
N PRO A 266 5.46 12.57 6.92
CA PRO A 266 4.70 11.37 7.25
C PRO A 266 5.56 10.16 7.65
N ASP A 267 6.60 9.86 6.87
CA ASP A 267 7.46 8.70 7.14
C ASP A 267 8.23 8.84 8.46
N LYS A 268 8.76 10.03 8.74
CA LYS A 268 9.42 10.33 10.03
C LYS A 268 8.42 10.23 11.19
N TYR A 269 7.17 10.63 11.00
CA TYR A 269 6.13 10.45 12.01
C TYR A 269 5.85 8.96 12.26
N MET A 270 5.68 8.16 11.21
CA MET A 270 5.43 6.72 11.34
C MET A 270 6.60 5.99 12.00
N GLN A 271 7.85 6.43 11.80
CA GLN A 271 9.02 5.90 12.51
C GLN A 271 9.00 6.14 14.04
N THR A 272 8.18 7.09 14.53
CA THR A 272 7.99 7.32 15.98
C THR A 272 6.84 6.48 16.57
N THR A 273 6.12 5.72 15.75
CA THR A 273 4.98 4.90 16.16
C THR A 273 5.37 3.44 16.28
N ASN A 274 4.55 2.63 16.94
CA ASN A 274 4.74 1.18 16.94
C ASN A 274 4.51 0.63 15.53
N TYR A 275 5.26 -0.39 15.11
CA TYR A 275 5.06 -1.05 13.83
C TYR A 275 5.48 -2.53 13.91
N ARG A 276 4.98 -3.33 12.97
CA ARG A 276 5.42 -4.72 12.76
C ARG A 276 6.15 -4.84 11.44
N VAL A 277 7.30 -5.51 11.43
CA VAL A 277 8.07 -5.73 10.19
C VAL A 277 7.71 -7.07 9.59
N SER A 278 7.11 -7.07 8.41
CA SER A 278 7.01 -8.25 7.55
C SER A 278 8.34 -8.43 6.81
N PRO A 279 9.16 -9.46 7.10
CA PRO A 279 10.42 -9.67 6.41
C PRO A 279 10.19 -10.06 4.95
N GLY A 280 11.03 -9.55 4.05
CA GLY A 280 11.12 -10.12 2.70
C GLY A 280 11.67 -11.56 2.77
N SER A 281 11.04 -12.49 2.06
CA SER A 281 11.43 -13.90 2.05
C SER A 281 11.32 -14.52 0.65
N LEU A 282 11.85 -15.73 0.47
CA LEU A 282 11.70 -16.53 -0.75
C LEU A 282 10.37 -17.29 -0.81
N TYR A 283 9.42 -16.99 0.08
CA TYR A 283 8.12 -17.65 0.05
C TYR A 283 7.37 -17.29 -1.23
N THR A 284 6.96 -18.32 -1.95
CA THR A 284 6.03 -18.22 -3.08
C THR A 284 4.80 -19.03 -2.73
N GLY A 285 3.63 -18.39 -2.77
CA GLY A 285 2.37 -19.07 -2.51
C GLY A 285 2.11 -20.18 -3.51
N ALA A 286 1.67 -21.33 -3.02
CA ALA A 286 1.08 -22.33 -3.89
C ALA A 286 -0.26 -21.80 -4.41
N GLY A 287 -0.60 -22.11 -5.67
CA GLY A 287 -1.97 -21.88 -6.16
C GLY A 287 -2.99 -22.66 -5.33
N VAL A 288 -4.24 -22.19 -5.36
CA VAL A 288 -5.37 -22.93 -4.76
C VAL A 288 -5.47 -24.29 -5.46
N PRO A 289 -5.46 -25.42 -4.72
CA PRO A 289 -5.63 -26.74 -5.30
C PRO A 289 -6.93 -26.86 -6.12
N ASP A 290 -6.89 -27.59 -7.24
CA ASP A 290 -8.04 -27.74 -8.14
C ASP A 290 -9.27 -28.32 -7.41
N ASP A 291 -9.06 -29.27 -6.50
CA ASP A 291 -10.10 -29.90 -5.67
C ASP A 291 -10.68 -28.97 -4.60
N LEU A 292 -9.96 -27.90 -4.24
CA LEU A 292 -10.39 -26.87 -3.29
C LEU A 292 -11.02 -25.65 -3.99
N SER A 293 -10.76 -25.45 -5.28
CA SER A 293 -11.08 -24.21 -6.00
C SER A 293 -12.57 -23.85 -6.01
N MET A 294 -13.47 -24.83 -6.14
CA MET A 294 -14.92 -24.58 -6.08
C MET A 294 -15.36 -24.12 -4.69
N LYS A 295 -14.90 -24.80 -3.64
CA LYS A 295 -15.17 -24.45 -2.25
C LYS A 295 -14.61 -23.08 -1.93
N TRP A 296 -13.38 -22.81 -2.36
CA TRP A 296 -12.69 -21.53 -2.20
C TRP A 296 -13.53 -20.37 -2.73
N ASN A 297 -13.98 -20.45 -3.98
CA ASN A 297 -14.79 -19.40 -4.58
C ASN A 297 -16.15 -19.22 -3.87
N GLN A 298 -16.80 -20.32 -3.49
CA GLN A 298 -18.08 -20.27 -2.80
C GLN A 298 -17.95 -19.65 -1.39
N VAL A 299 -16.88 -19.99 -0.67
CA VAL A 299 -16.55 -19.42 0.63
C VAL A 299 -16.21 -17.93 0.49
N ALA A 300 -15.35 -17.56 -0.45
CA ALA A 300 -14.99 -16.16 -0.71
C ALA A 300 -16.21 -15.29 -1.00
N GLU A 301 -17.14 -15.80 -1.83
CA GLU A 301 -18.37 -15.07 -2.16
C GLU A 301 -19.30 -14.91 -0.95
N CYS A 302 -19.44 -15.96 -0.14
CA CYS A 302 -20.19 -15.92 1.11
C CYS A 302 -19.60 -14.89 2.10
N VAL A 303 -18.29 -14.94 2.33
CA VAL A 303 -17.59 -14.02 3.25
C VAL A 303 -17.74 -12.58 2.77
N LYS A 304 -17.50 -12.28 1.49
CA LYS A 304 -17.66 -10.92 0.95
C LYS A 304 -19.09 -10.40 1.08
N THR A 305 -20.06 -11.18 0.60
CA THR A 305 -21.48 -10.78 0.58
C THR A 305 -21.97 -10.47 1.99
N GLU A 306 -21.74 -11.39 2.92
CA GLU A 306 -22.25 -11.23 4.28
C GLU A 306 -21.43 -10.22 5.09
N THR A 307 -20.15 -10.01 4.77
CA THR A 307 -19.39 -8.89 5.35
C THR A 307 -19.99 -7.54 4.94
N TRP A 308 -20.34 -7.35 3.66
CA TRP A 308 -21.02 -6.12 3.24
C TRP A 308 -22.38 -5.94 3.91
N ASN A 309 -23.18 -7.01 3.99
CA ASN A 309 -24.44 -6.98 4.75
C ASN A 309 -24.20 -6.58 6.22
N ALA A 310 -23.17 -7.14 6.85
CA ALA A 310 -22.82 -6.84 8.24
C ALA A 310 -22.33 -5.40 8.42
N ILE A 311 -21.58 -4.82 7.47
CA ILE A 311 -21.21 -3.40 7.48
C ILE A 311 -22.46 -2.52 7.61
N TYR A 312 -23.50 -2.81 6.81
CA TYR A 312 -24.73 -2.02 6.75
C TYR A 312 -25.81 -2.40 7.77
N ALA A 313 -25.55 -3.38 8.65
CA ALA A 313 -26.49 -3.75 9.71
C ALA A 313 -26.86 -2.54 10.59
N LYS A 314 -28.17 -2.41 10.87
CA LYS A 314 -28.76 -1.23 11.55
C LYS A 314 -28.38 -1.14 13.02
N ASN A 315 -28.10 -2.28 13.63
CA ASN A 315 -27.83 -2.42 15.06
C ASN A 315 -27.04 -3.70 15.34
N ASP A 316 -26.62 -3.88 16.59
CA ASP A 316 -25.81 -5.02 16.99
C ASP A 316 -26.51 -6.38 16.86
N ALA A 317 -27.82 -6.45 17.10
CA ALA A 317 -28.55 -7.70 16.98
C ALA A 317 -28.62 -8.20 15.53
N GLU A 318 -28.82 -7.28 14.58
CA GLU A 318 -28.78 -7.60 13.16
C GLU A 318 -27.38 -7.98 12.69
N PHE A 319 -26.36 -7.23 13.14
CA PHE A 319 -24.96 -7.54 12.87
C PHE A 319 -24.62 -8.96 13.34
N ASP A 320 -24.93 -9.29 14.60
CA ASP A 320 -24.63 -10.59 15.19
C ASP A 320 -25.38 -11.72 14.48
N SER A 321 -26.59 -11.46 14.00
CA SER A 321 -27.38 -12.41 13.21
C SER A 321 -26.72 -12.70 11.85
N ILE A 322 -26.29 -11.64 11.14
CA ILE A 322 -25.60 -11.76 9.85
C ILE A 322 -24.27 -12.50 10.01
N VAL A 323 -23.46 -12.14 11.01
CA VAL A 323 -22.18 -12.81 11.28
C VAL A 323 -22.38 -14.28 11.62
N LYS A 324 -23.37 -14.63 12.46
CA LYS A 324 -23.70 -16.04 12.75
C LYS A 324 -24.10 -16.81 11.49
N LYS A 325 -24.90 -16.19 10.61
CA LYS A 325 -25.27 -16.78 9.32
C LYS A 325 -24.05 -16.98 8.42
N MET A 326 -23.21 -15.95 8.27
CA MET A 326 -21.96 -16.01 7.49
C MET A 326 -21.07 -17.17 7.93
N ILE A 327 -20.81 -17.29 9.23
CA ILE A 327 -19.98 -18.38 9.79
C ILE A 327 -20.59 -19.74 9.47
N LYS A 328 -21.91 -19.90 9.69
CA LYS A 328 -22.60 -21.16 9.43
C LYS A 328 -22.54 -21.55 7.95
N ASP A 329 -22.85 -20.61 7.06
CA ASP A 329 -22.95 -20.87 5.63
C ASP A 329 -21.55 -21.13 5.04
N ALA A 330 -20.55 -20.31 5.37
CA ALA A 330 -19.18 -20.52 4.93
C ALA A 330 -18.64 -21.89 5.38
N LYS A 331 -18.90 -22.31 6.62
CA LYS A 331 -18.54 -23.65 7.10
C LYS A 331 -19.21 -24.76 6.29
N SER A 332 -20.48 -24.60 5.92
CA SER A 332 -21.19 -25.56 5.06
C SER A 332 -20.61 -25.64 3.64
N TYR A 333 -19.89 -24.61 3.19
CA TYR A 333 -19.23 -24.54 1.88
C TYR A 333 -17.77 -25.04 1.90
N GLY A 334 -17.26 -25.45 3.07
CA GLY A 334 -15.88 -25.96 3.20
C GLY A 334 -14.86 -24.93 3.67
N TYR A 335 -15.28 -23.90 4.41
CA TYR A 335 -14.39 -22.90 5.02
C TYR A 335 -13.22 -23.53 5.80
N ASP A 336 -13.50 -24.56 6.61
CA ASP A 336 -12.48 -25.18 7.45
C ASP A 336 -11.35 -25.81 6.61
N GLU A 337 -11.66 -26.37 5.44
CA GLU A 337 -10.66 -26.90 4.49
C GLU A 337 -9.83 -25.78 3.86
N CYS A 338 -10.46 -24.65 3.54
CA CYS A 338 -9.79 -23.46 3.00
C CYS A 338 -8.81 -22.85 4.02
N CYS A 339 -9.24 -22.72 5.28
CA CYS A 339 -8.39 -22.25 6.37
C CYS A 339 -7.25 -23.22 6.69
N GLU A 340 -7.49 -24.53 6.62
CA GLU A 340 -6.43 -25.52 6.82
C GLU A 340 -5.37 -25.46 5.71
N HIS A 341 -5.78 -25.26 4.46
CA HIS A 341 -4.83 -24.99 3.37
C HIS A 341 -4.02 -23.72 3.65
N THR A 342 -4.72 -22.63 4.00
CA THR A 342 -4.10 -21.32 4.27
C THR A 342 -3.09 -21.41 5.42
N ARG A 343 -3.42 -22.11 6.51
CA ARG A 343 -2.53 -22.29 7.67
C ARG A 343 -1.23 -23.00 7.30
N LYS A 344 -1.27 -24.03 6.46
CA LYS A 344 -0.07 -24.72 5.95
C LYS A 344 0.80 -23.79 5.08
N GLN A 345 0.18 -22.90 4.32
CA GLN A 345 0.91 -21.90 3.54
C GLN A 345 1.55 -20.84 4.45
N ALA A 346 0.86 -20.41 5.51
CA ALA A 346 1.38 -19.48 6.51
C ALA A 346 2.59 -20.08 7.25
N GLU A 347 2.56 -21.37 7.59
CA GLU A 347 3.71 -22.09 8.19
C GLU A 347 4.93 -22.09 7.25
N LYS A 348 4.74 -22.30 5.95
CA LYS A 348 5.81 -22.24 4.95
C LYS A 348 6.36 -20.82 4.82
N ARG A 349 5.49 -19.81 4.79
CA ARG A 349 5.88 -18.40 4.79
C ARG A 349 6.74 -18.08 6.01
N PHE A 350 6.29 -18.47 7.20
CA PHE A 350 7.04 -18.23 8.43
C PHE A 350 8.39 -18.93 8.46
N ALA A 351 8.49 -20.15 7.93
CA ALA A 351 9.76 -20.85 7.79
C ALA A 351 10.73 -20.09 6.85
N ALA A 352 10.24 -19.55 5.73
CA ALA A 352 11.05 -18.74 4.82
C ALA A 352 11.47 -17.40 5.44
N GLU A 353 10.58 -16.74 6.19
CA GLU A 353 10.90 -15.50 6.90
C GLU A 353 11.92 -15.72 8.02
N LYS A 354 11.87 -16.86 8.73
CA LYS A 354 12.91 -17.26 9.70
C LYS A 354 14.26 -17.44 9.05
N GLN A 355 14.32 -18.06 7.87
CA GLN A 355 15.56 -18.18 7.11
C GLN A 355 16.09 -16.80 6.73
N ALA A 356 15.25 -15.92 6.19
CA ALA A 356 15.61 -14.55 5.82
C ALA A 356 16.21 -13.76 7.01
N ARG A 357 15.61 -13.86 8.20
CA ARG A 357 16.10 -13.21 9.44
C ARG A 357 17.45 -13.76 9.91
N GLY A 358 17.79 -14.99 9.54
CA GLY A 358 19.07 -15.65 9.89
C GLY A 358 20.22 -15.34 8.94
N VAL A 359 19.94 -14.80 7.74
CA VAL A 359 20.95 -14.33 6.79
C VAL A 359 21.49 -13.00 7.31
N LYS A 360 22.72 -13.01 7.85
CA LYS A 360 23.46 -11.80 8.27
C LYS A 360 24.59 -11.51 7.33
#